data_AF-W9YJZ3-F1
#
_entry.id   AF-W9YJZ3-F1
#
_cell.length_a   1.000
_cell.length_b   1.000
_cell.length_c   1.000
_cell.angle_alpha   90.00
_cell.angle_beta   90.00
_cell.angle_gamma   90.00
#
_symmetry.space_group_name_H-M   'P 1'
#
loop_
_entity.id
_entity.type
_entity.pdbx_description
1 polymer ?
#
loop_
_entity_poly.entity_id
_entity_poly.type
_entity_poly.pdbx_seq_one_letter_code
_entity_poly.pdbx_strand_id
1 'polypeptide(L)'
;MVYHLEGFVYESTAYEVIVNCLYNQLPDRPTTRHQCKTLLKSYVLALQYRITDLQDALVDCIRQYHREFTIAFEDLVWLINRLGHGEMIQKIPMVKYMIDQCAWEICSNGYKSFARQNPWFEPFLVLGDRPIRKVLFEAITEVSDHADPATGPNRYRVDDWVHFEQSAQNMTEFVELDD
;
A
#
# COMPACT_ATOMS: atom_id res chain seq x y z
N MET A 1 3.99 14.77 -28.22
CA MET A 1 3.25 15.20 -27.02
C MET A 1 3.28 14.05 -26.03
N VAL A 2 4.04 14.20 -24.96
CA VAL A 2 4.07 13.23 -23.85
C VAL A 2 3.02 13.69 -22.87
N TYR A 3 1.89 13.00 -22.80
CA TYR A 3 0.85 13.28 -21.81
C TYR A 3 1.42 12.93 -20.42
N HIS A 4 1.77 13.95 -19.64
CA HIS A 4 2.00 13.80 -18.21
C HIS A 4 0.64 13.66 -17.52
N LEU A 5 0.19 12.41 -17.41
CA LEU A 5 -0.93 12.02 -16.56
C LEU A 5 -0.43 11.95 -15.11
N GLU A 6 -0.36 13.12 -14.46
CA GLU A 6 -0.23 13.20 -13.01
C GLU A 6 -1.35 12.37 -12.36
N GLY A 7 -1.00 11.45 -11.45
CA GLY A 7 -1.98 10.69 -10.67
C GLY A 7 -2.33 9.27 -11.13
N PHE A 8 -2.06 8.87 -12.38
CA PHE A 8 -2.43 7.52 -12.86
C PHE A 8 -1.26 6.53 -12.84
N VAL A 9 -1.46 5.35 -12.26
CA VAL A 9 -0.48 4.25 -12.29
C VAL A 9 -0.52 3.66 -13.70
N TYR A 10 0.25 4.23 -14.63
CA TYR A 10 0.33 3.73 -15.99
C TYR A 10 1.51 2.74 -16.11
N GLU A 11 1.27 1.50 -15.65
CA GLU A 11 2.20 0.40 -15.87
C GLU A 11 1.42 -0.81 -16.39
N SER A 12 1.76 -1.26 -17.60
CA SER A 12 1.03 -2.32 -18.30
C SER A 12 0.94 -3.60 -17.48
N THR A 13 2.02 -3.96 -16.78
CA THR A 13 2.08 -5.15 -15.92
C THR A 13 1.16 -5.05 -14.70
N ALA A 14 0.99 -3.85 -14.13
CA ALA A 14 0.07 -3.66 -13.02
C ALA A 14 -1.39 -3.77 -13.46
N TYR A 15 -1.69 -3.27 -14.66
CA TYR A 15 -3.02 -3.37 -15.27
C TYR A 15 -3.34 -4.81 -15.73
N GLU A 16 -2.35 -5.55 -16.19
CA GLU A 16 -2.49 -6.97 -16.55
C GLU A 16 -3.03 -7.80 -15.38
N VAL A 17 -2.60 -7.51 -14.14
CA VAL A 17 -3.15 -8.16 -12.93
C VAL A 17 -4.65 -7.88 -12.77
N ILE A 18 -5.11 -6.66 -13.09
CA ILE A 18 -6.53 -6.31 -13.06
C ILE A 18 -7.29 -7.15 -14.10
N VAL A 19 -6.78 -7.20 -15.34
CA VAL A 19 -7.40 -7.96 -16.43
C VAL A 19 -7.47 -9.45 -16.08
N ASN A 20 -6.37 -10.04 -15.61
CA ASN A 20 -6.31 -11.45 -15.22
C ASN A 20 -7.33 -11.77 -14.12
N CYS A 21 -7.51 -10.88 -13.14
CA CYS A 21 -8.53 -11.05 -12.12
C CYS A 21 -9.95 -11.10 -12.69
N LEU A 22 -10.27 -10.30 -13.72
CA LEU A 22 -11.57 -10.35 -14.40
C LEU A 22 -11.82 -11.69 -15.11
N TYR A 23 -10.75 -12.43 -15.42
CA TYR A 23 -10.80 -13.80 -15.94
C TYR A 23 -10.61 -14.86 -14.84
N ASN A 24 -10.87 -14.52 -13.58
CA ASN A 24 -10.74 -15.39 -12.40
C ASN A 24 -9.32 -15.92 -12.16
N GLN A 25 -8.29 -15.20 -12.61
CA GLN A 25 -6.89 -15.52 -12.33
C GLN A 25 -6.36 -14.56 -11.26
N LEU A 26 -6.22 -15.07 -10.03
CA LEU A 26 -5.65 -14.32 -8.92
C LEU A 26 -4.11 -14.20 -9.05
N PRO A 27 -3.51 -13.12 -8.51
CA PRO A 27 -2.07 -12.96 -8.53
C PRO A 27 -1.37 -14.04 -7.69
N ASP A 28 -0.20 -14.47 -8.15
CA ASP A 28 0.68 -15.36 -7.40
C ASP A 28 1.54 -14.58 -6.39
N ARG A 29 2.08 -15.32 -5.40
CA ARG A 29 3.09 -14.80 -4.48
C ARG A 29 4.29 -14.27 -5.27
N PRO A 30 4.69 -13.00 -5.08
CA PRO A 30 5.87 -12.48 -5.76
C PRO A 30 7.12 -13.13 -5.16
N THR A 31 8.11 -13.38 -5.99
CA THR A 31 9.43 -13.93 -5.58
C THR A 31 10.55 -12.92 -5.74
N THR A 32 10.22 -11.76 -6.32
CA THR A 32 11.18 -10.67 -6.57
C THR A 32 10.62 -9.33 -6.11
N ARG A 33 11.54 -8.42 -5.79
CA ARG A 33 11.21 -7.02 -5.45
C ARG A 33 10.40 -6.33 -6.56
N HIS A 34 10.73 -6.60 -7.82
CA HIS A 34 10.02 -6.03 -8.96
C HIS A 34 8.56 -6.49 -9.01
N GLN A 35 8.31 -7.79 -8.87
CA GLN A 35 6.94 -8.32 -8.82
C GLN A 35 6.16 -7.75 -7.63
N CYS A 36 6.79 -7.63 -6.45
CA CYS A 36 6.16 -6.99 -5.30
C CYS A 36 5.74 -5.53 -5.60
N LYS A 37 6.58 -4.75 -6.30
CA LYS A 37 6.21 -3.39 -6.73
C LYS A 37 5.04 -3.41 -7.72
N THR A 38 5.02 -4.35 -8.65
CA THR A 38 3.89 -4.53 -9.58
C THR A 38 2.60 -4.80 -8.82
N LEU A 39 2.60 -5.73 -7.86
CA LEU A 39 1.41 -6.04 -7.05
C LEU A 39 0.95 -4.84 -6.20
N LEU A 40 1.88 -4.06 -5.64
CA LEU A 40 1.54 -2.85 -4.89
C LEU A 40 0.88 -1.79 -5.79
N LYS A 41 1.35 -1.65 -7.02
CA LYS A 41 0.74 -0.78 -8.04
C LYS A 41 -0.64 -1.29 -8.46
N SER A 42 -0.79 -2.59 -8.67
CA SER A 42 -2.08 -3.23 -8.92
C SER A 42 -3.05 -3.01 -7.76
N TYR A 43 -2.58 -2.94 -6.52
CA TYR A 43 -3.43 -2.66 -5.36
C TYR A 43 -4.05 -1.26 -5.43
N VAL A 44 -3.27 -0.26 -5.83
CA VAL A 44 -3.80 1.10 -6.05
C VAL A 44 -4.87 1.11 -7.15
N LEU A 45 -4.66 0.37 -8.24
CA LEU A 45 -5.66 0.21 -9.30
C LEU A 45 -6.91 -0.54 -8.80
N ALA A 46 -6.74 -1.61 -8.02
CA ALA A 46 -7.84 -2.38 -7.43
C ALA A 46 -8.68 -1.54 -6.45
N LEU A 47 -8.05 -0.61 -5.71
CA LEU A 47 -8.75 0.40 -4.92
C LEU A 47 -9.56 1.35 -5.80
N GLN A 48 -8.95 1.88 -6.86
CA GLN A 48 -9.60 2.81 -7.78
C GLN A 48 -10.81 2.18 -8.48
N TYR A 49 -10.69 0.93 -8.91
CA TYR A 49 -11.77 0.17 -9.55
C TYR A 49 -12.70 -0.54 -8.55
N ARG A 50 -12.44 -0.44 -7.25
CA ARG A 50 -13.23 -1.06 -6.18
C ARG A 50 -13.38 -2.58 -6.32
N ILE A 51 -12.31 -3.27 -6.71
CA ILE A 51 -12.27 -4.74 -6.84
C ILE A 51 -11.81 -5.32 -5.50
N THR A 52 -12.73 -5.57 -4.57
CA THR A 52 -12.45 -5.97 -3.18
C THR A 52 -11.71 -7.30 -3.08
N ASP A 53 -12.16 -8.33 -3.81
CA ASP A 53 -11.51 -9.64 -3.83
C ASP A 53 -10.04 -9.57 -4.26
N LEU A 54 -9.74 -8.68 -5.21
CA LEU A 54 -8.37 -8.46 -5.68
C LEU A 54 -7.54 -7.70 -4.65
N GLN A 55 -8.13 -6.72 -3.97
CA GLN A 55 -7.44 -6.02 -2.88
C GLN A 55 -7.02 -7.02 -1.77
N ASP A 56 -7.91 -7.93 -1.37
CA ASP A 56 -7.62 -8.97 -0.39
C ASP A 56 -6.53 -9.94 -0.85
N ALA A 57 -6.64 -10.42 -2.10
CA ALA A 57 -5.64 -11.31 -2.69
C ALA A 57 -4.25 -10.66 -2.75
N LEU A 58 -4.19 -9.38 -3.12
CA LEU A 58 -2.93 -8.62 -3.20
C LEU A 58 -2.31 -8.40 -1.82
N VAL A 59 -3.11 -8.08 -0.80
CA VAL A 59 -2.62 -7.99 0.59
C VAL A 59 -2.02 -9.32 1.01
N ASP A 60 -2.69 -10.44 0.75
CA ASP A 60 -2.15 -11.75 1.12
C ASP A 60 -0.86 -12.11 0.37
N CYS A 61 -0.78 -11.81 -0.93
CA CYS A 61 0.43 -12.01 -1.72
C CYS A 61 1.65 -11.25 -1.16
N ILE A 62 1.45 -9.98 -0.77
CA ILE A 62 2.54 -9.16 -0.20
C ILE A 62 2.87 -9.61 1.23
N ARG A 63 1.89 -10.10 2.00
CA ARG A 63 2.14 -10.78 3.28
C ARG A 63 3.03 -11.99 3.13
N GLN A 64 2.72 -12.84 2.16
CA GLN A 64 3.53 -14.03 1.88
C GLN A 64 4.94 -13.68 1.41
N TYR A 65 5.12 -12.59 0.65
CA TYR A 65 6.44 -12.07 0.27
C TYR A 65 7.27 -11.67 1.49
N HIS A 66 6.70 -10.90 2.43
CA HIS A 66 7.45 -10.43 3.59
C HIS A 66 7.78 -11.53 4.63
N ARG A 67 7.32 -12.77 4.42
CA ARG A 67 7.82 -13.92 5.20
C ARG A 67 9.28 -14.25 4.90
N GLU A 68 9.73 -13.95 3.68
CA GLU A 68 11.08 -14.26 3.19
C GLU A 68 11.94 -13.00 2.98
N PHE A 69 11.31 -11.85 2.83
CA PHE A 69 11.96 -10.58 2.50
C PHE A 69 11.58 -9.47 3.49
N THR A 70 12.53 -8.62 3.85
CA THR A 70 12.26 -7.45 4.71
C THR A 70 11.43 -6.40 3.99
N ILE A 71 10.58 -5.68 4.72
CA ILE A 71 9.80 -4.58 4.17
C ILE A 71 10.70 -3.45 3.68
N ALA A 72 10.35 -2.89 2.52
CA ALA A 72 10.96 -1.69 2.00
C ALA A 72 10.11 -0.47 2.39
N PHE A 73 10.60 0.35 3.33
CA PHE A 73 9.90 1.53 3.82
C PHE A 73 9.54 2.53 2.71
N GLU A 74 10.35 2.58 1.64
CA GLU A 74 10.06 3.37 0.44
C GLU A 74 8.71 3.03 -0.20
N ASP A 75 8.24 1.78 -0.11
CA ASP A 75 6.96 1.37 -0.67
C ASP A 75 5.81 1.94 0.15
N LEU A 76 5.95 1.98 1.48
CA LEU A 76 4.94 2.58 2.35
C LEU A 76 4.83 4.07 2.02
N VAL A 77 5.98 4.76 1.89
CA VAL A 77 6.04 6.17 1.51
C VAL A 77 5.43 6.41 0.12
N TRP A 78 5.72 5.53 -0.84
CA TRP A 78 5.14 5.59 -2.18
C TRP A 78 3.61 5.44 -2.13
N LEU A 79 3.12 4.45 -1.39
CA LEU A 79 1.70 4.14 -1.27
C LEU A 79 0.93 5.29 -0.64
N ILE A 80 1.40 5.84 0.49
CA ILE A 80 0.74 6.98 1.15
C ILE A 80 0.74 8.23 0.26
N ASN A 81 1.83 8.51 -0.47
CA ASN A 81 1.89 9.66 -1.37
C ASN A 81 0.87 9.55 -2.51
N ARG A 82 0.54 8.31 -2.92
CA ARG A 82 -0.41 8.06 -4.00
C ARG A 82 -1.86 8.11 -3.56
N LEU A 83 -2.13 7.67 -2.33
CA LEU A 83 -3.47 7.65 -1.74
C LEU A 83 -3.88 9.00 -1.14
N GLY A 84 -2.94 9.95 -1.04
CA GLY A 84 -3.18 11.34 -0.64
C GLY A 84 -2.85 11.62 0.82
N HIS A 85 -3.57 12.58 1.41
CA HIS A 85 -3.41 12.96 2.82
C HIS A 85 -4.78 12.95 3.51
N GLY A 86 -4.94 12.08 4.51
CA GLY A 86 -6.18 11.98 5.29
C GLY A 86 -6.12 10.84 6.30
N GLU A 87 -6.89 10.96 7.39
CA GLU A 87 -6.95 9.95 8.47
C GLU A 87 -7.50 8.60 7.98
N MET A 88 -8.21 8.59 6.85
CA MET A 88 -8.77 7.35 6.28
C MET A 88 -7.70 6.47 5.63
N ILE A 89 -6.52 7.01 5.29
CA ILE A 89 -5.46 6.25 4.61
C ILE A 89 -4.92 5.14 5.50
N GLN A 90 -4.82 5.39 6.81
CA GLN A 90 -4.37 4.35 7.76
C GLN A 90 -5.39 3.22 7.97
N LYS A 91 -6.63 3.38 7.47
CA LYS A 91 -7.65 2.32 7.47
C LYS A 91 -7.58 1.42 6.24
N ILE A 92 -6.82 1.82 5.21
CA ILE A 92 -6.64 1.02 4.00
C ILE A 92 -5.83 -0.23 4.37
N PRO A 93 -6.33 -1.46 4.09
CA PRO A 93 -5.71 -2.67 4.62
C PRO A 93 -4.24 -2.85 4.25
N MET A 94 -3.83 -2.53 3.02
CA MET A 94 -2.41 -2.58 2.63
C MET A 94 -1.55 -1.58 3.41
N VAL A 95 -2.05 -0.36 3.61
CA VAL A 95 -1.32 0.67 4.38
C VAL A 95 -1.17 0.21 5.83
N LYS A 96 -2.27 -0.24 6.45
CA LYS A 96 -2.26 -0.76 7.83
C LYS A 96 -1.27 -1.92 7.97
N TYR A 97 -1.33 -2.88 7.05
CA TYR A 97 -0.39 -4.00 7.01
C TYR A 97 1.06 -3.53 6.95
N MET A 98 1.39 -2.61 6.03
CA MET A 98 2.76 -2.13 5.88
C MET A 98 3.26 -1.36 7.10
N ILE A 99 2.39 -0.61 7.79
CA ILE A 99 2.73 0.05 9.05
C ILE A 99 3.04 -1.00 10.13
N ASP A 100 2.13 -1.97 10.31
CA ASP A 100 2.30 -3.01 11.32
C ASP A 100 3.57 -3.83 11.06
N GLN A 101 3.86 -4.15 9.79
CA GLN A 101 5.08 -4.87 9.39
C GLN A 101 6.34 -4.04 9.66
N CYS A 102 6.34 -2.74 9.33
CA CYS A 102 7.45 -1.85 9.68
C CYS A 102 7.67 -1.82 11.20
N ALA A 103 6.59 -1.67 11.97
CA ALA A 103 6.65 -1.62 13.42
C ALA A 103 7.22 -2.93 14.00
N TRP A 104 6.74 -4.09 13.50
CA TRP A 104 7.24 -5.40 13.90
C TRP A 104 8.72 -5.58 13.58
N GLU A 105 9.18 -5.19 12.39
CA GLU A 105 10.59 -5.29 12.02
C GLU A 105 11.48 -4.33 12.84
N ILE A 106 11.00 -3.13 13.17
CA ILE A 106 11.72 -2.19 14.05
C ILE A 106 11.87 -2.78 15.46
N CYS A 107 10.80 -3.36 16.01
CA CYS A 107 10.83 -3.97 17.34
C CYS A 107 11.69 -5.24 17.38
N SER A 108 11.60 -6.08 16.34
CA SER A 108 12.28 -7.38 16.30
C SER A 108 13.77 -7.27 15.94
N ASN A 109 14.11 -6.41 14.96
CA ASN A 109 15.47 -6.27 14.45
C ASN A 109 16.23 -5.07 15.04
N GLY A 110 15.52 -4.17 15.73
CA GLY A 110 16.03 -2.94 16.31
C GLY A 110 16.08 -1.78 15.33
N TYR A 111 15.78 -0.58 15.85
CA TYR A 111 15.71 0.69 15.08
C TYR A 111 16.92 0.91 14.16
N LYS A 112 18.15 0.75 14.67
CA LYS A 112 19.37 1.02 13.88
C LYS A 112 19.53 0.06 12.70
N SER A 113 19.14 -1.20 12.88
CA SER A 113 19.21 -2.19 11.80
C SER A 113 18.20 -1.86 10.70
N PHE A 114 16.96 -1.55 11.11
CA PHE A 114 15.89 -1.15 10.20
C PHE A 114 16.26 0.14 9.42
N ALA A 115 16.72 1.19 10.10
CA ALA A 115 17.11 2.45 9.48
C ALA A 115 18.24 2.28 8.44
N ARG A 116 19.22 1.42 8.73
CA ARG A 116 20.30 1.10 7.78
C ARG A 116 19.80 0.38 6.53
N GLN A 117 18.80 -0.49 6.67
CA GLN A 117 18.19 -1.20 5.54
C GLN A 117 17.19 -0.31 4.77
N ASN A 118 16.68 0.74 5.40
CA ASN A 118 15.69 1.66 4.85
C ASN A 118 16.17 3.12 4.90
N PRO A 119 17.03 3.55 3.96
CA PRO A 119 17.65 4.89 3.98
C PRO A 119 16.65 6.05 4.00
N TRP A 120 15.43 5.85 3.48
CA TRP A 120 14.35 6.85 3.48
C TRP A 120 13.65 7.01 4.82
N PHE A 121 13.93 6.14 5.79
CA PHE A 121 13.25 6.15 7.08
C PHE A 121 13.63 7.36 7.94
N GLU A 122 14.92 7.65 8.12
CA GLU A 122 15.36 8.81 8.91
C GLU A 122 14.90 10.14 8.30
N PRO A 123 15.06 10.40 6.98
CA PRO A 123 14.50 11.60 6.34
C PRO A 123 12.99 11.74 6.57
N PHE A 124 12.26 10.64 6.49
CA PHE A 124 10.81 10.63 6.71
C PHE A 124 10.42 11.04 8.15
N LEU A 125 11.20 10.64 9.16
CA LEU A 125 10.93 11.02 10.55
C LEU A 125 11.19 12.52 10.81
N VAL A 126 12.22 13.08 10.16
CA VAL A 126 12.67 14.46 10.32
C VAL A 126 11.76 15.45 9.57
N LEU A 127 11.29 15.09 8.38
CA LEU A 127 10.40 15.92 7.56
C LEU A 127 8.96 15.84 8.10
N GLY A 128 8.73 16.49 9.24
CA GLY A 128 7.48 16.45 9.97
C GLY A 128 6.37 17.24 9.31
N ASP A 129 5.29 16.54 8.92
CA ASP A 129 3.90 16.85 9.33
C ASP A 129 2.91 15.75 8.89
N ARG A 130 3.35 14.47 8.87
CA ARG A 130 2.53 13.38 8.33
C ARG A 130 1.81 12.63 9.46
N PRO A 131 0.45 12.57 9.48
CA PRO A 131 -0.31 11.80 10.47
C PRO A 131 0.16 10.35 10.59
N ILE A 132 0.61 9.76 9.48
CA ILE A 132 1.13 8.39 9.42
C ILE A 132 2.34 8.15 10.32
N ARG A 133 3.13 9.19 10.65
CA ARG A 133 4.25 9.08 11.59
C ARG A 133 3.74 8.75 13.00
N LYS A 134 2.65 9.39 13.42
CA LYS A 134 2.00 9.11 14.70
C LYS A 134 1.50 7.66 14.72
N VAL A 135 0.82 7.23 13.66
CA VAL A 135 0.30 5.86 13.53
C VAL A 135 1.42 4.82 13.58
N LEU A 136 2.57 5.09 12.93
CA LEU A 136 3.71 4.18 13.00
C LEU A 136 4.26 4.08 14.42
N PHE A 137 4.38 5.19 15.16
CA PHE A 137 4.82 5.15 16.55
C PHE A 137 3.82 4.44 17.47
N GLU A 138 2.52 4.66 17.26
CA GLU A 138 1.45 3.92 17.96
C GLU A 138 1.58 2.41 17.70
N ALA A 139 1.74 2.01 16.44
CA ALA A 139 1.94 0.61 16.06
C ALA A 139 3.20 0.02 16.73
N ILE A 140 4.32 0.75 16.77
CA ILE A 140 5.54 0.33 17.47
C ILE A 140 5.27 0.07 18.96
N THR A 141 4.46 0.91 19.61
CA THR A 141 4.11 0.73 21.03
C THR A 141 3.15 -0.44 21.27
N GLU A 142 2.35 -0.83 20.28
CA GLU A 142 1.37 -1.93 20.38
C GLU A 142 1.94 -3.30 19.96
N VAL A 143 3.05 -3.32 19.21
CA VAL A 143 3.68 -4.54 18.67
C VAL A 143 4.12 -5.54 19.74
N SER A 144 4.35 -5.12 20.99
CA SER A 144 4.79 -6.02 22.07
C SER A 144 3.89 -7.24 22.27
N ASP A 145 2.62 -7.13 21.86
CA ASP A 145 1.60 -8.14 22.11
C ASP A 145 1.23 -8.96 20.85
N HIS A 146 1.87 -8.68 19.70
CA HIS A 146 1.40 -9.12 18.40
C HIS A 146 2.39 -10.04 17.68
N ALA A 147 1.88 -11.12 17.09
CA ALA A 147 2.64 -11.98 16.18
C ALA A 147 3.04 -11.21 14.91
N ASP A 148 4.12 -11.66 14.26
CA ASP A 148 4.57 -11.14 12.96
C ASP A 148 3.40 -10.99 11.97
N PRO A 149 3.10 -9.78 11.46
CA PRO A 149 2.00 -9.52 10.53
C PRO A 149 2.03 -10.38 9.25
N ALA A 150 3.22 -10.78 8.79
CA ALA A 150 3.39 -11.60 7.60
C ALA A 150 3.01 -13.08 7.82
N THR A 151 3.19 -13.61 9.04
CA THR A 151 2.93 -15.02 9.39
C THR A 151 1.71 -15.23 10.28
N GLY A 152 1.23 -14.19 10.96
CA GLY A 152 0.08 -14.23 11.86
C GLY A 152 -1.28 -14.34 11.13
N PRO A 153 -2.40 -14.33 11.89
CA PRO A 153 -3.74 -14.31 11.31
C PRO A 153 -3.92 -13.13 10.34
N ASN A 154 -4.60 -13.34 9.21
CA ASN A 154 -4.90 -12.25 8.29
C ASN A 154 -5.94 -11.30 8.91
N ARG A 155 -5.50 -10.16 9.42
CA ARG A 155 -6.34 -9.09 9.99
C ARG A 155 -6.59 -7.94 9.01
N TYR A 156 -6.13 -8.09 7.76
CA TYR A 156 -6.07 -7.02 6.76
C TYR A 156 -7.04 -7.28 5.61
N ARG A 157 -8.23 -7.79 5.94
CA ARG A 157 -9.30 -7.96 4.96
C ARG A 157 -9.99 -6.63 4.71
N VAL A 158 -10.37 -6.39 3.47
CA VAL A 158 -11.24 -5.29 3.08
C VAL A 158 -12.63 -5.64 3.58
N ASP A 159 -13.03 -5.03 4.71
CA ASP A 159 -14.45 -5.00 5.05
C ASP A 159 -15.16 -4.16 3.98
N ASP A 160 -16.25 -4.70 3.40
CA ASP A 160 -17.06 -4.09 2.32
C ASP A 160 -17.52 -2.63 2.60
N TRP A 161 -17.29 -2.13 3.82
CA TRP A 161 -17.82 -0.88 4.37
C TRP A 161 -16.86 0.31 4.39
N VAL A 162 -15.57 0.15 4.12
CA VAL A 162 -14.68 1.32 4.01
C VAL A 162 -14.84 1.93 2.62
N HIS A 163 -15.94 2.64 2.43
CA HIS A 163 -16.15 3.52 1.28
C HIS A 163 -15.03 4.57 1.28
N PHE A 164 -13.98 4.30 0.50
CA PHE A 164 -13.01 5.32 0.13
C PHE A 164 -13.70 6.25 -0.85
N GLU A 165 -14.31 7.31 -0.32
CA GLU A 165 -14.60 8.50 -1.09
C GLU A 165 -13.25 9.08 -1.50
N GLN A 166 -12.75 8.63 -2.66
CA GLN A 166 -11.81 9.44 -3.40
C GLN A 166 -12.48 10.80 -3.54
N SER A 167 -11.83 11.84 -3.03
CA SER A 167 -12.08 13.21 -3.40
C SER A 167 -11.82 13.34 -4.91
N ALA A 168 -12.81 12.92 -5.70
CA ALA A 168 -13.01 13.25 -7.11
C ALA A 168 -13.42 14.73 -7.26
N GLN A 169 -13.04 15.58 -6.31
CA GLN A 169 -13.12 17.02 -6.42
C GLN A 169 -11.91 17.50 -7.22
N ASN A 170 -12.00 17.28 -8.54
CA ASN A 170 -11.41 18.07 -9.63
C ASN A 170 -11.62 17.39 -11.00
N MET A 171 -12.68 16.59 -11.18
CA MET A 171 -13.10 16.07 -12.48
C MET A 171 -14.54 16.50 -12.78
N THR A 172 -14.76 17.81 -12.84
CA THR A 172 -15.96 18.35 -13.49
C THR A 172 -15.59 19.61 -14.25
N GLU A 173 -15.05 19.44 -15.44
CA GLU A 173 -15.33 20.34 -16.56
C GLU A 173 -15.64 19.45 -17.76
N PHE A 174 -16.92 19.19 -17.94
CA PHE A 174 -17.44 18.68 -19.21
C PHE A 174 -17.21 19.79 -20.25
N VAL A 175 -16.50 19.46 -21.34
CA VAL A 175 -16.55 20.26 -22.55
C VAL A 175 -17.81 19.82 -23.30
N GLU A 176 -18.82 20.68 -23.33
CA GLU A 176 -19.94 20.54 -24.27
C GLU A 176 -19.36 20.60 -25.69
N LEU A 177 -19.64 19.55 -26.48
CA LEU A 177 -19.43 19.58 -27.92
C LEU A 177 -20.71 20.15 -28.52
N ASP A 178 -20.68 21.41 -28.95
CA ASP A 178 -21.67 21.96 -29.87
C ASP A 178 -21.47 21.36 -31.27
N ASP A 179 -22.58 20.98 -31.91
CA ASP A 179 -22.70 20.46 -33.28
C ASP A 179 -22.23 21.46 -34.37
#